data_AF-A0A1L7T371-F1
#
_entry.id   AF-A0A1L7T371-F1
#
_cell.length_a   1.000
_cell.length_b   1.000
_cell.length_c   1.000
_cell.angle_alpha   90.00
_cell.angle_beta   90.00
_cell.angle_gamma   90.00
#
_symmetry.space_group_name_H-M   'P 1'
#
loop_
_entity.id
_entity.type
_entity.pdbx_description
1 polymer ?
#
loop_
_entity_poly.entity_id
_entity_poly.type
_entity_poly.pdbx_seq_one_letter_code
_entity_poly.pdbx_strand_id
1 'polypeptide(L)'
;MSLIHSQFSRCSFGLVSLYNAIASPSTFLQLLLRDARDFAALFYMPNLESLYFNDLRYNSFDDANNIYYDVVALYDFPCGTSSVKHLFIDGASGIFANYYRAIADASKKSESVVLRVASEHQQHLYDVDMFVGSLALSNGKTLQKLILYNPRGMLGDQYGNYLLDDLDEFRNLKLFTLSVYDLALEELYLMHTSPNVEQLAEYVSGSFPASTEALYIWGRSDEYVDVPASDDMPSDILDSTLASLIESGVLENLKVVYLADFEMLQIAFEEDIDGDIKDTGPEQPILQKSVAAGLKAGVHVCTLMNRDDGGNWKSFPAKPDGFDLKTGPCYGERPASWRLNLQSGEWGPDCEGCGECMDSLAVYPAELWKHYRS
;
A
#
# COMPACT_ATOMS: atom_id res chain seq x y z
N MET A 1 27.04 -13.01 -42.91
CA MET A 1 28.00 -11.95 -42.53
C MET A 1 27.72 -10.70 -43.35
N SER A 2 26.64 -10.00 -43.00
CA SER A 2 26.30 -8.59 -43.28
C SER A 2 24.89 -8.36 -42.71
N LEU A 3 24.57 -7.12 -42.33
CA LEU A 3 23.35 -6.63 -41.63
C LEU A 3 23.42 -6.57 -40.10
N ILE A 4 24.42 -5.84 -39.59
CA ILE A 4 24.30 -5.01 -38.37
C ILE A 4 24.86 -3.64 -38.74
N HIS A 5 24.02 -2.75 -39.30
CA HIS A 5 24.33 -1.33 -39.43
C HIS A 5 23.07 -0.58 -39.85
N SER A 6 22.19 -0.31 -38.90
CA SER A 6 21.12 0.70 -39.01
C SER A 6 20.31 0.68 -37.71
N GLN A 7 20.82 1.32 -36.64
CA GLN A 7 20.03 1.87 -35.50
C GLN A 7 20.90 2.67 -34.52
N PHE A 8 22.23 2.58 -34.58
CA PHE A 8 23.13 3.47 -33.83
C PHE A 8 23.51 4.71 -34.64
N SER A 9 22.60 5.67 -34.77
CA SER A 9 22.97 7.05 -35.08
C SER A 9 21.85 8.01 -34.69
N ARG A 10 21.71 8.23 -33.37
CA ARG A 10 21.07 9.42 -32.73
C ARG A 10 21.09 9.29 -31.19
N CYS A 11 22.26 9.02 -30.63
CA CYS A 11 22.51 9.27 -29.20
C CYS A 11 23.73 10.17 -29.11
N SER A 12 23.49 11.48 -28.98
CA SER A 12 24.51 12.46 -28.61
C SER A 12 23.85 13.61 -27.87
N PHE A 13 24.07 13.61 -26.55
CA PHE A 13 24.10 14.74 -25.62
C PHE A 13 22.89 15.70 -25.50
N GLY A 14 22.41 15.86 -24.26
CA GLY A 14 21.54 16.99 -23.91
C GLY A 14 20.87 16.93 -22.53
N LEU A 15 21.65 16.72 -21.46
CA LEU A 15 21.19 16.93 -20.09
C LEU A 15 21.21 18.45 -19.82
N VAL A 16 20.12 19.18 -20.06
CA VAL A 16 19.96 20.59 -19.64
C VAL A 16 18.49 20.91 -19.32
N SER A 17 18.31 21.42 -18.10
CA SER A 17 17.15 22.16 -17.56
C SER A 17 16.39 23.03 -18.57
N LEU A 18 15.06 22.96 -18.58
CA LEU A 18 14.19 23.94 -19.23
C LEU A 18 12.93 24.20 -18.37
N TYR A 19 13.13 24.93 -17.27
CA TYR A 19 12.11 25.80 -16.69
C TYR A 19 12.38 27.23 -17.19
N ASN A 20 11.52 27.72 -18.11
CA ASN A 20 11.03 29.11 -18.23
C ASN A 20 10.58 29.41 -19.67
N ALA A 21 9.27 29.45 -19.88
CA ALA A 21 8.63 30.36 -20.83
C ALA A 21 7.15 30.52 -20.47
N ILE A 22 6.78 31.71 -19.97
CA ILE A 22 5.40 32.14 -19.78
C ILE A 22 4.89 32.76 -21.09
N ALA A 23 3.60 32.54 -21.38
CA ALA A 23 2.66 33.32 -22.22
C ALA A 23 2.25 32.76 -23.60
N SER A 24 1.13 32.01 -23.64
CA SER A 24 -0.07 32.29 -24.46
C SER A 24 -1.19 31.24 -24.21
N PRO A 25 -2.48 31.59 -24.07
CA PRO A 25 -3.52 30.69 -23.54
C PRO A 25 -4.37 29.93 -24.58
N SER A 26 -3.92 29.71 -25.82
CA SER A 26 -4.80 29.17 -26.88
C SER A 26 -4.19 28.11 -27.81
N THR A 27 -3.22 27.35 -27.33
CA THR A 27 -2.77 26.14 -28.05
C THR A 27 -2.53 25.02 -27.04
N PHE A 28 -3.64 24.45 -26.56
CA PHE A 28 -3.66 23.19 -25.81
C PHE A 28 -3.28 22.05 -26.77
N LEU A 29 -1.98 21.94 -27.06
CA LEU A 29 -1.41 20.70 -27.59
C LEU A 29 -1.36 19.72 -26.41
N GLN A 30 -2.09 18.61 -26.53
CA GLN A 30 -2.00 17.43 -25.66
C GLN A 30 -0.59 16.83 -25.69
N LEU A 31 0.36 17.48 -25.02
CA LEU A 31 1.72 16.98 -24.84
C LEU A 31 1.93 16.62 -23.37
N LEU A 32 1.80 15.30 -23.11
CA LEU A 32 2.38 14.49 -22.03
C LEU A 32 1.38 13.44 -21.51
N LEU A 33 0.92 12.55 -22.40
CA LEU A 33 0.63 11.18 -21.99
C LEU A 33 2.00 10.52 -21.76
N ARG A 34 2.39 10.28 -20.50
CA ARG A 34 3.56 9.44 -20.19
C ARG A 34 3.16 8.00 -20.53
N ASP A 35 3.65 7.49 -21.65
CA ASP A 35 3.22 6.22 -22.24
C ASP A 35 3.78 5.03 -21.41
N ALA A 36 2.97 3.98 -21.24
CA ALA A 36 3.37 2.70 -20.67
C ALA A 36 4.63 2.10 -21.34
N ARG A 37 4.83 2.38 -22.64
CA ARG A 37 6.05 1.98 -23.36
C ARG A 37 7.30 2.68 -22.85
N ASP A 38 7.22 3.95 -22.49
CA ASP A 38 8.36 4.68 -21.90
C ASP A 38 8.71 4.07 -20.54
N PHE A 39 7.69 3.68 -19.76
CA PHE A 39 7.90 2.98 -18.50
C PHE A 39 8.60 1.62 -18.71
N ALA A 40 8.15 0.80 -19.68
CA ALA A 40 8.78 -0.48 -20.00
C ALA A 40 10.24 -0.32 -20.47
N ALA A 41 10.54 0.71 -21.28
CA ALA A 41 11.88 0.99 -21.78
C ALA A 41 12.91 1.23 -20.65
N LEU A 42 12.49 1.81 -19.52
CA LEU A 42 13.37 2.06 -18.38
C LEU A 42 13.94 0.75 -17.80
N PHE A 43 13.23 -0.37 -17.90
CA PHE A 43 13.69 -1.64 -17.37
C PHE A 43 14.86 -2.25 -18.17
N TYR A 44 15.11 -1.80 -19.41
CA TYR A 44 16.28 -2.19 -20.20
C TYR A 44 17.54 -1.40 -19.83
N MET A 45 17.43 -0.34 -19.02
CA MET A 45 18.58 0.47 -18.64
C MET A 45 19.53 -0.35 -17.77
N PRO A 46 20.78 -0.58 -18.19
CA PRO A 46 21.71 -1.36 -17.41
C PRO A 46 22.09 -0.63 -16.13
N ASN A 47 22.14 -1.36 -15.02
CA ASN A 47 22.51 -0.86 -13.68
C ASN A 47 21.52 0.16 -13.06
N LEU A 48 20.31 0.27 -13.60
CA LEU A 48 19.22 0.97 -12.92
C LEU A 48 18.69 0.06 -11.80
N GLU A 49 18.98 0.39 -10.54
CA GLU A 49 18.53 -0.39 -9.37
C GLU A 49 17.24 0.15 -8.74
N SER A 50 17.03 1.46 -8.78
CA SER A 50 15.86 2.11 -8.20
C SER A 50 15.12 2.92 -9.26
N LEU A 51 13.81 2.69 -9.37
CA LEU A 51 12.94 3.36 -10.31
C LEU A 51 11.74 3.96 -9.56
N TYR A 52 11.64 5.28 -9.59
CA TYR A 52 10.42 6.00 -9.24
C TYR A 52 9.75 6.45 -10.53
N PHE A 53 8.47 6.11 -10.71
CA PHE A 53 7.70 6.51 -11.87
C PHE A 53 6.37 7.09 -11.43
N ASN A 54 6.12 8.35 -11.79
CA ASN A 54 4.89 9.07 -11.46
C ASN A 54 3.96 9.18 -12.66
N ASP A 55 2.66 9.05 -12.39
CA ASP A 55 1.54 9.19 -13.31
C ASP A 55 1.54 8.11 -14.39
N LEU A 56 1.69 6.84 -13.98
CA LEU A 56 1.63 5.69 -14.89
C LEU A 56 0.19 5.48 -15.35
N ARG A 57 -0.10 5.83 -16.60
CA ARG A 57 -1.42 5.65 -17.21
C ARG A 57 -1.36 4.63 -18.31
N TYR A 58 -2.19 3.60 -18.20
CA TYR A 58 -2.46 2.69 -19.29
C TYR A 58 -3.95 2.79 -19.63
N ASN A 59 -4.29 3.09 -20.88
CA ASN A 59 -5.68 3.16 -21.32
C ASN A 59 -5.83 2.17 -22.48
N SER A 60 -6.52 1.05 -22.23
CA SER A 60 -6.72 -0.01 -23.22
C SER A 60 -7.87 0.25 -24.20
N PHE A 61 -8.54 1.40 -24.12
CA PHE A 61 -9.74 1.68 -24.93
C PHE A 61 -9.49 1.60 -26.45
N ASP A 62 -8.25 1.80 -26.92
CA ASP A 62 -7.89 1.61 -28.34
C ASP A 62 -7.59 0.15 -28.73
N ASP A 63 -7.45 -0.76 -27.75
CA ASP A 63 -7.08 -2.18 -27.96
C ASP A 63 -8.21 -3.16 -27.60
N ALA A 64 -9.44 -2.65 -27.36
CA ALA A 64 -10.63 -3.44 -27.03
C ALA A 64 -11.08 -4.40 -28.16
N ASN A 65 -10.42 -4.39 -29.32
CA ASN A 65 -10.63 -5.36 -30.39
C ASN A 65 -9.65 -6.55 -30.35
N ASN A 66 -8.63 -6.55 -29.48
CA ASN A 66 -7.71 -7.68 -29.29
C ASN A 66 -8.12 -8.54 -28.09
N ILE A 67 -9.19 -9.28 -28.35
CA ILE A 67 -9.73 -10.38 -27.57
C ILE A 67 -8.61 -11.38 -27.19
N TYR A 68 -8.47 -11.67 -25.89
CA TYR A 68 -7.84 -12.87 -25.31
C TYR A 68 -6.44 -13.26 -25.83
N TYR A 69 -5.40 -12.55 -25.40
CA TYR A 69 -4.06 -13.12 -25.43
C TYR A 69 -3.35 -12.94 -24.08
N ASP A 70 -3.05 -14.07 -23.45
CA ASP A 70 -2.17 -14.31 -22.28
C ASP A 70 -0.70 -13.99 -22.62
N VAL A 71 -0.47 -12.92 -23.38
CA VAL A 71 0.82 -12.64 -24.04
C VAL A 71 1.41 -11.37 -23.45
N VAL A 72 2.20 -11.56 -22.39
CA VAL A 72 3.07 -10.54 -21.75
C VAL A 72 4.01 -9.86 -22.77
N ALA A 73 4.37 -10.56 -23.85
CA ALA A 73 5.30 -10.09 -24.87
C ALA A 73 4.84 -8.81 -25.60
N LEU A 74 3.56 -8.45 -25.52
CA LEU A 74 3.01 -7.21 -26.12
C LEU A 74 3.43 -5.94 -25.36
N TYR A 75 3.88 -6.06 -24.11
CA TYR A 75 4.24 -4.92 -23.27
C TYR A 75 5.74 -4.57 -23.29
N ASP A 76 6.51 -5.28 -24.13
CA ASP A 76 7.94 -5.05 -24.37
C ASP A 76 8.85 -5.08 -23.12
N PHE A 77 8.42 -5.58 -21.96
CA PHE A 77 9.29 -5.65 -20.77
C PHE A 77 10.44 -6.67 -20.90
N PRO A 78 11.64 -6.37 -20.36
CA PRO A 78 12.80 -7.27 -20.38
C PRO A 78 12.66 -8.39 -19.34
N CYS A 79 11.85 -9.40 -19.64
CA CYS A 79 11.52 -10.51 -18.73
C CYS A 79 12.76 -11.15 -18.10
N GLY A 80 12.89 -10.99 -16.77
CA GLY A 80 13.93 -11.55 -15.92
C GLY A 80 15.34 -10.99 -16.12
N THR A 81 15.50 -9.92 -16.90
CA THR A 81 16.83 -9.36 -17.20
C THR A 81 17.04 -7.94 -16.69
N SER A 82 15.98 -7.28 -16.21
CA SER A 82 16.10 -5.97 -15.58
C SER A 82 16.99 -6.01 -14.32
N SER A 83 17.72 -4.92 -14.08
CA SER A 83 18.49 -4.72 -12.85
C SER A 83 17.70 -4.04 -11.73
N VAL A 84 16.45 -3.64 -11.98
CA VAL A 84 15.63 -2.91 -11.00
C VAL A 84 15.35 -3.79 -9.78
N LYS A 85 15.65 -3.26 -8.59
CA LYS A 85 15.40 -3.87 -7.29
C LYS A 85 14.33 -3.13 -6.49
N HIS A 86 14.27 -1.80 -6.65
CA HIS A 86 13.32 -0.96 -5.93
C HIS A 86 12.44 -0.24 -6.93
N LEU A 87 11.15 -0.58 -6.94
CA LEU A 87 10.16 0.00 -7.84
C LEU A 87 9.14 0.78 -7.01
N PHE A 88 8.96 2.05 -7.33
CA PHE A 88 7.91 2.90 -6.78
C PHE A 88 7.07 3.45 -7.94
N ILE A 89 5.81 3.04 -8.00
CA ILE A 89 4.83 3.51 -8.98
C ILE A 89 3.87 4.46 -8.25
N ASP A 90 3.92 5.75 -8.61
CA ASP A 90 3.08 6.80 -8.05
C ASP A 90 1.99 7.24 -9.03
N GLY A 91 0.78 7.46 -8.52
CA GLY A 91 -0.34 8.02 -9.28
C GLY A 91 -0.76 7.14 -10.45
N ALA A 92 -0.66 5.82 -10.32
CA ALA A 92 -1.03 4.91 -11.39
C ALA A 92 -2.54 4.88 -11.63
N SER A 93 -2.95 4.68 -12.89
CA SER A 93 -4.34 4.50 -13.28
C SER A 93 -4.49 3.62 -14.53
N GLY A 94 -5.54 2.79 -14.57
CA GLY A 94 -5.94 2.04 -15.77
C GLY A 94 -5.12 0.79 -16.11
N ILE A 95 -4.55 0.13 -15.10
CA ILE A 95 -3.71 -1.07 -15.30
C ILE A 95 -4.59 -2.34 -15.36
N PHE A 96 -4.14 -3.35 -16.12
CA PHE A 96 -4.78 -4.66 -16.28
C PHE A 96 -3.82 -5.79 -15.86
N ALA A 97 -4.38 -6.95 -15.47
CA ALA A 97 -3.64 -8.13 -14.98
C ALA A 97 -2.36 -8.48 -15.78
N ASN A 98 -2.43 -8.53 -17.11
CA ASN A 98 -1.27 -8.93 -17.93
C ASN A 98 -0.12 -7.90 -17.91
N TYR A 99 -0.44 -6.62 -17.74
CA TYR A 99 0.57 -5.57 -17.63
C TYR A 99 1.29 -5.67 -16.27
N TYR A 100 0.55 -5.94 -15.20
CA TYR A 100 1.14 -6.21 -13.89
C TYR A 100 2.06 -7.43 -13.91
N ARG A 101 1.63 -8.51 -14.55
CA ARG A 101 2.47 -9.69 -14.75
C ARG A 101 3.77 -9.33 -15.48
N ALA A 102 3.69 -8.53 -16.55
CA ALA A 102 4.86 -8.06 -17.29
C ALA A 102 5.84 -7.27 -16.41
N ILE A 103 5.32 -6.37 -15.55
CA ILE A 103 6.12 -5.61 -14.59
C ILE A 103 6.80 -6.54 -13.59
N ALA A 104 6.03 -7.45 -12.98
CA ALA A 104 6.53 -8.39 -11.99
C ALA A 104 7.60 -9.33 -12.56
N ASP A 105 7.44 -9.75 -13.83
CA ASP A 105 8.38 -10.61 -14.53
C ASP A 105 9.65 -9.90 -15.00
N ALA A 106 9.64 -8.56 -15.13
CA ALA A 106 10.76 -7.80 -15.68
C ALA A 106 12.05 -7.97 -14.86
N SER A 107 11.95 -8.03 -13.53
CA SER A 107 13.06 -8.29 -12.62
C SER A 107 12.78 -9.52 -11.76
N LYS A 108 13.80 -10.37 -11.59
CA LYS A 108 13.82 -11.47 -10.60
C LYS A 108 14.66 -11.14 -9.36
N LYS A 109 14.95 -9.85 -9.18
CA LYS A 109 15.77 -9.30 -8.09
C LYS A 109 15.04 -8.19 -7.34
N SER A 110 13.72 -8.09 -7.51
CA SER A 110 12.93 -7.06 -6.84
C SER A 110 12.99 -7.29 -5.33
N GLU A 111 13.43 -6.26 -4.61
CA GLU A 111 13.54 -6.21 -3.14
C GLU A 111 12.44 -5.34 -2.53
N SER A 112 11.98 -4.30 -3.25
CA SER A 112 10.91 -3.43 -2.80
C SER A 112 10.00 -3.05 -3.96
N VAL A 113 8.68 -3.20 -3.77
CA VAL A 113 7.66 -2.68 -4.67
C VAL A 113 6.70 -1.81 -3.88
N VAL A 114 6.47 -0.60 -4.37
CA VAL A 114 5.49 0.35 -3.84
C VAL A 114 4.54 0.74 -4.95
N LEU A 115 3.25 0.61 -4.68
CA LEU A 115 2.18 1.08 -5.54
C LEU A 115 1.38 2.13 -4.78
N ARG A 116 1.19 3.30 -5.39
CA ARG A 116 0.41 4.39 -4.80
C ARG A 116 -0.59 4.90 -5.81
N VAL A 117 -1.87 4.97 -5.42
CA VAL A 117 -2.88 5.72 -6.17
C VAL A 117 -2.96 7.16 -5.66
N ALA A 118 -3.32 8.09 -6.56
CA ALA A 118 -3.30 9.51 -6.24
C ALA A 118 -4.36 9.91 -5.20
N SER A 119 -5.49 9.19 -5.18
CA SER A 119 -6.62 9.42 -4.29
C SER A 119 -7.29 8.09 -3.95
N GLU A 120 -7.74 7.95 -2.70
CA GLU A 120 -8.57 6.82 -2.27
C GLU A 120 -10.04 6.96 -2.71
N HIS A 121 -10.50 8.17 -3.02
CA HIS A 121 -11.90 8.45 -3.36
C HIS A 121 -12.26 8.16 -4.82
N GLN A 122 -11.29 7.70 -5.61
CA GLN A 122 -11.48 7.35 -7.01
C GLN A 122 -10.84 5.98 -7.25
N GLN A 123 -11.62 5.05 -7.79
CA GLN A 123 -11.13 3.73 -8.18
C GLN A 123 -10.22 3.90 -9.40
N HIS A 124 -8.92 3.83 -9.15
CA HIS A 124 -7.90 4.12 -10.15
C HIS A 124 -7.27 2.85 -10.73
N LEU A 125 -7.23 1.77 -9.94
CA LEU A 125 -6.57 0.52 -10.30
C LEU A 125 -7.48 -0.68 -10.06
N TYR A 126 -7.46 -1.61 -11.01
CA TYR A 126 -8.14 -2.90 -10.98
C TYR A 126 -7.09 -4.02 -11.08
N ASP A 127 -7.44 -5.26 -10.77
CA ASP A 127 -6.58 -6.45 -10.82
C ASP A 127 -5.29 -6.35 -9.96
N VAL A 128 -5.35 -5.67 -8.81
CA VAL A 128 -4.16 -5.49 -7.95
C VAL A 128 -3.74 -6.78 -7.25
N ASP A 129 -4.68 -7.64 -6.89
CA ASP A 129 -4.44 -9.01 -6.43
C ASP A 129 -3.57 -9.80 -7.42
N MET A 130 -3.87 -9.71 -8.72
CA MET A 130 -3.10 -10.37 -9.78
C MET A 130 -1.67 -9.83 -9.87
N PHE A 131 -1.44 -8.56 -9.50
CA PHE A 131 -0.09 -8.01 -9.41
C PHE A 131 0.68 -8.63 -8.24
N VAL A 132 0.04 -8.73 -7.07
CA VAL A 132 0.62 -9.36 -5.89
C VAL A 132 0.96 -10.82 -6.16
N GLY A 133 0.03 -11.61 -6.67
CA GLY A 133 0.29 -13.01 -7.04
C GLY A 133 1.40 -13.16 -8.09
N SER A 134 1.45 -12.26 -9.08
CA SER A 134 2.56 -12.22 -10.05
C SER A 134 3.91 -11.92 -9.39
N LEU A 135 3.94 -11.04 -8.38
CA LEU A 135 5.14 -10.74 -7.59
C LEU A 135 5.53 -11.92 -6.70
N ALA A 136 4.57 -12.63 -6.11
CA ALA A 136 4.81 -13.84 -5.33
C ALA A 136 5.54 -14.90 -6.17
N LEU A 137 5.00 -15.21 -7.36
CA LEU A 137 5.58 -16.17 -8.29
C LEU A 137 6.98 -15.74 -8.80
N SER A 138 7.14 -14.47 -9.14
CA SER A 138 8.36 -13.97 -9.78
C SER A 138 9.47 -13.60 -8.82
N ASN A 139 9.11 -13.09 -7.66
CA ASN A 139 9.99 -12.42 -6.71
C ASN A 139 9.78 -12.88 -5.26
N GLY A 140 9.02 -13.95 -4.99
CA GLY A 140 8.77 -14.46 -3.63
C GLY A 140 10.04 -14.76 -2.82
N LYS A 141 11.16 -15.03 -3.50
CA LYS A 141 12.47 -15.27 -2.84
C LYS A 141 13.27 -13.99 -2.58
N THR A 142 12.95 -12.86 -3.21
CA THR A 142 13.78 -11.64 -3.14
C THR A 142 13.04 -10.45 -2.55
N LEU A 143 11.71 -10.40 -2.70
CA LEU A 143 10.91 -9.27 -2.27
C LEU A 143 10.90 -9.20 -0.74
N GLN A 144 11.23 -8.01 -0.22
CA GLN A 144 11.28 -7.72 1.20
C GLN A 144 10.24 -6.68 1.62
N LYS A 145 9.78 -5.85 0.68
CA LYS A 145 8.78 -4.80 0.94
C LYS A 145 7.73 -4.78 -0.17
N LEU A 146 6.46 -4.83 0.22
CA LEU A 146 5.32 -4.69 -0.67
C LEU A 146 4.32 -3.71 -0.05
N ILE A 147 4.26 -2.48 -0.58
CA ILE A 147 3.52 -1.40 0.08
C ILE A 147 2.50 -0.80 -0.88
N LEU A 148 1.24 -0.79 -0.46
CA LEU A 148 0.12 -0.19 -1.17
C LEU A 148 -0.31 1.07 -0.41
N TYR A 149 -0.14 2.24 -1.03
CA TYR A 149 -0.56 3.52 -0.49
C TYR A 149 -1.86 4.01 -1.14
N ASN A 150 -2.71 4.65 -0.34
CA ASN A 150 -4.12 4.95 -0.64
C ASN A 150 -4.88 3.72 -1.18
N PRO A 151 -4.71 2.54 -0.57
CA PRO A 151 -5.07 1.27 -1.20
C PRO A 151 -6.59 1.07 -1.40
N ARG A 152 -7.45 1.89 -0.79
CA ARG A 152 -8.89 2.00 -1.11
C ARG A 152 -9.20 2.31 -2.57
N GLY A 153 -8.31 3.04 -3.25
CA GLY A 153 -8.45 3.33 -4.69
C GLY A 153 -7.96 2.18 -5.59
N MET A 154 -7.61 1.04 -5.00
CA MET A 154 -7.16 -0.18 -5.66
C MET A 154 -8.19 -1.29 -5.44
N LEU A 155 -8.45 -2.08 -6.48
CA LEU A 155 -9.35 -3.23 -6.46
C LEU A 155 -8.65 -4.42 -7.10
N GLY A 156 -8.83 -5.59 -6.52
CA GLY A 156 -8.55 -6.89 -7.14
C GLY A 156 -9.81 -7.72 -7.29
N ASP A 157 -9.65 -9.03 -7.48
CA ASP A 157 -10.77 -9.96 -7.44
C ASP A 157 -11.51 -9.85 -6.10
N GLN A 158 -12.84 -9.90 -6.17
CA GLN A 158 -13.74 -9.75 -5.02
C GLN A 158 -13.46 -8.50 -4.16
N TYR A 159 -12.90 -7.44 -4.75
CA TYR A 159 -12.53 -6.19 -4.09
C TYR A 159 -11.35 -6.29 -3.10
N GLY A 160 -10.72 -7.45 -2.96
CA GLY A 160 -9.50 -7.62 -2.17
C GLY A 160 -8.28 -7.04 -2.88
N ASN A 161 -7.25 -6.64 -2.13
CA ASN A 161 -5.94 -6.29 -2.66
C ASN A 161 -4.97 -7.47 -2.67
N TYR A 162 -5.30 -8.51 -1.90
CA TYR A 162 -4.51 -9.71 -1.71
C TYR A 162 -5.41 -10.94 -1.79
N LEU A 163 -4.82 -12.04 -2.26
CA LEU A 163 -5.20 -13.36 -1.78
C LEU A 163 -4.25 -13.69 -0.63
N LEU A 164 -4.76 -14.09 0.54
CA LEU A 164 -3.87 -14.35 1.68
C LEU A 164 -2.89 -15.49 1.40
N ASP A 165 -3.30 -16.48 0.60
CA ASP A 165 -2.43 -17.57 0.16
C ASP A 165 -1.19 -17.11 -0.63
N ASP A 166 -1.27 -15.98 -1.35
CA ASP A 166 -0.11 -15.43 -2.07
C ASP A 166 0.99 -14.97 -1.09
N LEU A 167 0.64 -14.69 0.17
CA LEU A 167 1.59 -14.22 1.16
C LEU A 167 2.59 -15.31 1.58
N ASP A 168 2.18 -16.59 1.66
CA ASP A 168 3.06 -17.71 2.06
C ASP A 168 4.21 -17.93 1.05
N GLU A 169 3.99 -17.60 -0.22
CA GLU A 169 5.01 -17.71 -1.26
C GLU A 169 6.18 -16.72 -1.06
N PHE A 170 5.99 -15.65 -0.28
CA PHE A 170 7.04 -14.69 0.02
C PHE A 170 7.92 -15.13 1.20
N ARG A 171 9.13 -15.61 0.92
CA ARG A 171 10.06 -16.12 1.94
C ARG A 171 10.80 -15.04 2.73
N ASN A 172 10.88 -13.84 2.19
CA ASN A 172 11.70 -12.75 2.72
C ASN A 172 10.92 -11.44 2.89
N LEU A 173 9.58 -11.46 2.74
CA LEU A 173 8.75 -10.28 2.91
C LEU A 173 8.73 -9.88 4.38
N LYS A 174 9.27 -8.69 4.65
CA LYS A 174 9.48 -8.13 6.00
C LYS A 174 8.49 -7.03 6.32
N LEU A 175 8.08 -6.28 5.31
CA LEU A 175 7.17 -5.16 5.46
C LEU A 175 6.09 -5.21 4.38
N PHE A 176 4.84 -5.27 4.80
CA PHE A 176 3.71 -5.17 3.87
C PHE A 176 2.48 -4.49 4.47
N THR A 177 1.58 -4.10 3.58
CA THR A 177 0.32 -3.43 3.91
C THR A 177 -0.86 -4.32 3.55
N LEU A 178 -1.84 -4.49 4.42
CA LEU A 178 -2.95 -5.43 4.24
C LEU A 178 -4.27 -4.76 4.63
N SER A 179 -5.36 -5.00 3.89
CA SER A 179 -6.66 -4.48 4.30
C SER A 179 -7.31 -5.40 5.34
N VAL A 180 -8.15 -4.84 6.20
CA VAL A 180 -9.01 -5.63 7.08
C VAL A 180 -10.01 -6.46 6.26
N TYR A 181 -10.43 -5.95 5.11
CA TYR A 181 -11.28 -6.69 4.18
C TYR A 181 -10.61 -7.96 3.65
N ASP A 182 -9.31 -7.94 3.32
CA ASP A 182 -8.57 -9.12 2.85
C ASP A 182 -8.53 -10.23 3.93
N LEU A 183 -8.47 -9.83 5.21
CA LEU A 183 -8.56 -10.76 6.34
C LEU A 183 -9.99 -11.33 6.49
N ALA A 184 -11.01 -10.48 6.34
CA ALA A 184 -12.41 -10.85 6.51
C ALA A 184 -12.99 -11.63 5.31
N LEU A 185 -12.52 -11.36 4.09
CA LEU A 185 -12.98 -12.01 2.86
C LEU A 185 -12.76 -13.53 2.92
N GLU A 186 -11.61 -13.94 3.46
CA GLU A 186 -11.28 -15.35 3.64
C GLU A 186 -12.20 -16.03 4.67
N GLU A 187 -12.55 -15.31 5.74
CA GLU A 187 -13.52 -15.76 6.74
C GLU A 187 -14.94 -15.89 6.16
N LEU A 188 -15.36 -14.93 5.33
CA LEU A 188 -16.67 -14.90 4.67
C LEU A 188 -16.87 -16.11 3.73
N TYR A 189 -15.83 -16.49 2.98
CA TYR A 189 -15.93 -17.51 1.94
C TYR A 189 -15.50 -18.93 2.37
N LEU A 190 -14.52 -19.08 3.27
CA LEU A 190 -14.02 -20.40 3.68
C LEU A 190 -14.74 -20.98 4.91
N MET A 191 -15.26 -20.14 5.82
CA MET A 191 -15.76 -20.63 7.12
C MET A 191 -17.28 -20.83 7.20
N HIS A 192 -18.07 -20.35 6.23
CA HIS A 192 -19.54 -20.55 6.11
C HIS A 192 -20.39 -20.37 7.39
N THR A 193 -19.82 -19.78 8.44
CA THR A 193 -20.39 -19.54 9.76
C THR A 193 -19.68 -18.35 10.39
N SER A 194 -20.34 -17.72 11.35
CA SER A 194 -19.91 -16.49 12.03
C SER A 194 -18.42 -16.46 12.37
N PRO A 195 -17.83 -15.26 12.36
CA PRO A 195 -16.40 -15.09 12.51
C PRO A 195 -15.86 -15.68 13.82
N ASN A 196 -14.76 -16.45 13.73
CA ASN A 196 -14.15 -17.18 14.85
C ASN A 196 -12.68 -16.80 15.00
N VAL A 197 -12.36 -16.16 16.12
CA VAL A 197 -11.01 -15.68 16.47
C VAL A 197 -9.96 -16.78 16.36
N GLU A 198 -10.21 -17.99 16.88
CA GLU A 198 -9.21 -19.04 16.87
C GLU A 198 -8.91 -19.54 15.45
N GLN A 199 -9.95 -19.69 14.63
CA GLN A 199 -9.80 -20.15 13.25
C GLN A 199 -9.14 -19.09 12.37
N LEU A 200 -9.53 -17.82 12.52
CA LEU A 200 -8.91 -16.71 11.81
C LEU A 200 -7.44 -16.55 12.23
N ALA A 201 -7.14 -16.65 13.52
CA ALA A 201 -5.76 -16.58 14.00
C ALA A 201 -4.90 -17.74 13.46
N GLU A 202 -5.43 -18.96 13.43
CA GLU A 202 -4.75 -20.12 12.84
C GLU A 202 -4.47 -19.90 11.35
N TYR A 203 -5.47 -19.45 10.59
CA TYR A 203 -5.33 -19.19 9.15
C TYR A 203 -4.30 -18.09 8.87
N VAL A 204 -4.46 -16.92 9.50
CA VAL A 204 -3.54 -15.78 9.36
C VAL A 204 -2.11 -16.17 9.74
N SER A 205 -1.94 -17.00 10.78
CA SER A 205 -0.63 -17.50 11.18
C SER A 205 0.03 -18.40 10.14
N GLY A 206 -0.77 -19.15 9.36
CA GLY A 206 -0.29 -20.00 8.27
C GLY A 206 0.03 -19.23 7.00
N SER A 207 -0.70 -18.15 6.72
CA SER A 207 -0.53 -17.37 5.48
C SER A 207 0.58 -16.32 5.57
N PHE A 208 0.87 -15.78 6.75
CA PHE A 208 1.85 -14.70 6.87
C PHE A 208 3.30 -15.20 6.76
N PRO A 209 4.18 -14.48 6.02
CA PRO A 209 5.59 -14.79 5.96
C PRO A 209 6.23 -14.83 7.35
N ALA A 210 6.96 -15.90 7.67
CA ALA A 210 7.75 -15.96 8.91
C ALA A 210 8.82 -14.84 9.02
N SER A 211 9.19 -14.21 7.90
CA SER A 211 10.10 -13.08 7.84
C SER A 211 9.47 -11.74 8.21
N THR A 212 8.18 -11.68 8.51
CA THR A 212 7.44 -10.43 8.78
C THR A 212 8.04 -9.70 9.98
N GLU A 213 8.42 -8.43 9.77
CA GLU A 213 8.94 -7.53 10.80
C GLU A 213 7.97 -6.37 11.09
N ALA A 214 7.25 -5.90 10.06
CA ALA A 214 6.36 -4.76 10.15
C ALA A 214 5.09 -5.00 9.31
N LEU A 215 3.94 -4.70 9.89
CA LEU A 215 2.64 -4.85 9.24
C LEU A 215 1.86 -3.56 9.36
N TYR A 216 1.28 -3.07 8.25
CA TYR A 216 0.32 -1.98 8.28
C TYR A 216 -1.06 -2.51 7.86
N ILE A 217 -2.01 -2.47 8.78
CA ILE A 217 -3.39 -2.89 8.55
C ILE A 217 -4.25 -1.63 8.40
N TRP A 218 -5.06 -1.60 7.36
CA TRP A 218 -5.86 -0.43 6.98
C TRP A 218 -7.29 -0.83 6.58
N GLY A 219 -8.16 0.17 6.43
CA GLY A 219 -9.51 -0.03 5.91
C GLY A 219 -10.48 -0.64 6.91
N ARG A 220 -11.57 -1.23 6.41
CA ARG A 220 -12.66 -1.82 7.20
C ARG A 220 -13.13 -3.15 6.61
N SER A 221 -13.83 -3.97 7.39
CA SER A 221 -14.33 -5.28 6.91
C SER A 221 -15.59 -5.18 6.03
N ASP A 222 -16.27 -4.04 6.00
CA ASP A 222 -17.55 -3.78 5.31
C ASP A 222 -17.39 -2.81 4.13
N GLU A 223 -16.14 -2.57 3.72
CA GLU A 223 -15.74 -1.48 2.83
C GLU A 223 -16.35 -1.55 1.42
N TYR A 224 -16.87 -2.73 1.02
CA TYR A 224 -17.48 -2.97 -0.28
C TYR A 224 -18.93 -3.48 -0.11
N VAL A 225 -19.87 -2.59 -0.45
CA VAL A 225 -21.24 -2.45 0.09
C VAL A 225 -22.31 -3.38 -0.53
N ASP A 226 -21.94 -4.56 -1.03
CA ASP A 226 -22.95 -5.55 -1.48
C ASP A 226 -23.08 -6.77 -0.55
N VAL A 227 -22.32 -6.79 0.55
CA VAL A 227 -22.45 -7.80 1.61
C VAL A 227 -23.38 -7.26 2.71
N PRO A 228 -24.41 -8.00 3.15
CA PRO A 228 -25.28 -7.53 4.22
C PRO A 228 -24.47 -7.29 5.51
N ALA A 229 -24.77 -6.20 6.22
CA ALA A 229 -24.18 -5.79 7.51
C ALA A 229 -24.24 -6.84 8.65
N SER A 230 -24.78 -8.04 8.40
CA SER A 230 -24.72 -9.18 9.33
C SER A 230 -23.38 -9.91 9.31
N ASP A 231 -22.53 -9.63 8.31
CA ASP A 231 -21.31 -10.40 8.04
C ASP A 231 -20.03 -9.57 8.27
N ASP A 232 -20.14 -8.40 8.91
CA ASP A 232 -19.01 -7.55 9.29
C ASP A 232 -18.15 -8.25 10.34
N MET A 233 -16.83 -8.18 10.21
CA MET A 233 -15.91 -8.61 11.26
C MET A 233 -15.93 -7.55 12.38
N PRO A 234 -16.44 -7.86 13.58
CA PRO A 234 -16.42 -6.93 14.69
C PRO A 234 -14.98 -6.55 15.04
N SER A 235 -14.77 -5.30 15.44
CA SER A 235 -13.46 -4.79 15.88
C SER A 235 -12.83 -5.65 16.98
N ASP A 236 -13.66 -6.24 17.84
CA ASP A 236 -13.28 -7.19 18.87
C ASP A 236 -12.66 -8.49 18.32
N ILE A 237 -13.09 -8.96 17.14
CA ILE A 237 -12.54 -10.17 16.51
C ILE A 237 -11.17 -9.87 15.92
N LEU A 238 -11.00 -8.76 15.21
CA LEU A 238 -9.69 -8.34 14.72
C LEU A 238 -8.72 -8.14 15.90
N ASP A 239 -9.15 -7.43 16.94
CA ASP A 239 -8.33 -7.18 18.14
C ASP A 239 -7.91 -8.50 18.81
N SER A 240 -8.84 -9.44 18.98
CA SER A 240 -8.55 -10.72 19.62
C SER A 240 -7.67 -11.62 18.73
N THR A 241 -7.83 -11.55 17.41
CA THR A 241 -7.03 -12.30 16.42
C THR A 241 -5.59 -11.82 16.42
N LEU A 242 -5.38 -10.49 16.34
CA LEU A 242 -4.04 -9.89 16.37
C LEU A 242 -3.37 -10.11 17.72
N ALA A 243 -4.11 -9.99 18.83
CA ALA A 243 -3.59 -10.33 20.15
C ALA A 243 -3.13 -11.79 20.20
N SER A 244 -3.95 -12.73 19.73
CA SER A 244 -3.62 -14.16 19.69
C SER A 244 -2.39 -14.44 18.82
N LEU A 245 -2.30 -13.81 17.65
CA LEU A 245 -1.16 -13.92 16.73
C LEU A 245 0.14 -13.44 17.40
N ILE A 246 0.11 -12.27 18.05
CA ILE A 246 1.27 -11.71 18.77
C ILE A 246 1.66 -12.61 19.96
N GLU A 247 0.70 -13.03 20.77
CA GLU A 247 0.98 -13.85 21.97
C GLU A 247 1.49 -15.25 21.62
N SER A 248 1.08 -15.81 20.48
CA SER A 248 1.55 -17.11 20.01
C SER A 248 3.06 -17.13 19.71
N GLY A 249 3.62 -15.97 19.36
CA GLY A 249 5.02 -15.85 18.94
C GLY A 249 5.33 -16.49 17.58
N VAL A 250 4.31 -16.89 16.79
CA VAL A 250 4.51 -17.52 15.47
C VAL A 250 5.26 -16.60 14.50
N LEU A 251 5.07 -15.29 14.62
CA LEU A 251 5.84 -14.28 13.90
C LEU A 251 6.99 -13.77 14.79
N GLU A 252 8.00 -14.61 14.99
CA GLU A 252 9.13 -14.33 15.90
C GLU A 252 9.89 -13.02 15.57
N ASN A 253 9.81 -12.57 14.31
CA ASN A 253 10.49 -11.37 13.83
C ASN A 253 9.63 -10.10 13.91
N LEU A 254 8.35 -10.21 14.29
CA LEU A 254 7.42 -9.11 14.31
C LEU A 254 7.87 -8.04 15.32
N LYS A 255 7.96 -6.79 14.87
CA LYS A 255 8.39 -5.63 15.68
C LYS A 255 7.31 -4.60 15.80
N VAL A 256 6.47 -4.45 14.77
CA VAL A 256 5.44 -3.40 14.74
C VAL A 256 4.22 -3.79 13.93
N VAL A 257 3.04 -3.38 14.41
CA VAL A 257 1.75 -3.45 13.72
C VAL A 257 1.11 -2.07 13.76
N TYR A 258 0.82 -1.48 12.60
CA TYR A 258 0.15 -0.18 12.50
C TYR A 258 -1.35 -0.38 12.24
N LEU A 259 -2.19 0.21 13.09
CA LEU A 259 -3.65 0.04 13.11
C LEU A 259 -4.43 1.37 13.19
N ALA A 260 -3.75 2.50 13.26
CA ALA A 260 -4.37 3.82 13.44
C ALA A 260 -5.41 4.17 12.35
N ASP A 261 -5.19 3.71 11.12
CA ASP A 261 -6.13 3.91 10.01
C ASP A 261 -7.43 3.11 10.22
N PHE A 262 -7.31 1.81 10.48
CA PHE A 262 -8.46 0.96 10.85
C PHE A 262 -9.24 1.55 12.02
N GLU A 263 -8.55 1.95 13.10
CA GLU A 263 -9.20 2.49 14.30
C GLU A 263 -10.02 3.76 14.00
N MET A 264 -9.44 4.69 13.24
CA MET A 264 -10.12 5.91 12.81
C MET A 264 -11.38 5.61 12.00
N LEU A 265 -11.28 4.69 11.05
CA LEU A 265 -12.35 4.39 10.10
C LEU A 265 -13.47 3.57 10.74
N GLN A 266 -13.13 2.64 11.62
CA GLN A 266 -14.11 1.83 12.34
C GLN A 266 -15.01 2.72 13.21
N ILE A 267 -14.41 3.66 13.95
CA ILE A 267 -15.16 4.52 14.87
C ILE A 267 -15.98 5.57 14.11
N ALA A 268 -15.41 6.19 13.09
CA ALA A 268 -16.11 7.21 12.30
C ALA A 268 -17.39 6.67 11.62
N PHE A 269 -17.46 5.37 11.31
CA PHE A 269 -18.63 4.78 10.66
C PHE A 269 -19.66 4.19 11.64
N GLU A 270 -19.24 3.68 12.79
CA GLU A 270 -20.18 3.23 13.83
C GLU A 270 -21.11 4.38 14.26
N GLU A 271 -20.66 5.63 14.17
CA GLU A 271 -21.47 6.83 14.43
C GLU A 271 -22.51 7.12 13.31
N ASP A 272 -22.29 6.68 12.07
CA ASP A 272 -23.16 6.96 10.92
C ASP A 272 -24.34 5.96 10.78
N ILE A 273 -24.20 4.71 11.25
CA ILE A 273 -25.26 3.68 11.14
C ILE A 273 -26.36 3.86 12.20
N ASP A 274 -26.00 4.20 13.44
CA ASP A 274 -26.94 4.08 14.58
C ASP A 274 -28.03 5.18 14.59
N GLY A 275 -27.92 6.21 13.72
CA GLY A 275 -28.95 7.24 13.47
C GLY A 275 -29.27 8.17 14.65
N ASP A 276 -28.96 7.74 15.87
CA ASP A 276 -28.69 8.56 17.04
C ASP A 276 -27.20 8.88 17.02
N ILE A 277 -26.85 10.14 16.72
CA ILE A 277 -25.54 10.68 17.06
C ILE A 277 -25.46 10.56 18.59
N LYS A 278 -24.87 9.46 19.09
CA LYS A 278 -24.50 9.39 20.49
C LYS A 278 -23.43 10.47 20.64
N ASP A 279 -23.81 11.56 21.30
CA ASP A 279 -22.98 12.73 21.65
C ASP A 279 -21.77 12.36 22.55
N THR A 280 -21.49 11.06 22.68
CA THR A 280 -20.43 10.44 23.46
C THR A 280 -19.85 9.33 22.59
N GLY A 281 -18.76 9.65 21.88
CA GLY A 281 -17.93 8.63 21.23
C GLY A 281 -17.45 7.57 22.24
N PRO A 282 -16.70 6.54 21.79
CA PRO A 282 -16.35 5.40 22.61
C PRO A 282 -15.78 5.77 24.00
N GLU A 283 -16.28 5.13 25.06
CA GLU A 283 -15.86 5.39 26.44
C GLU A 283 -14.42 4.93 26.72
N GLN A 284 -13.87 4.06 25.86
CA GLN A 284 -12.54 3.48 25.96
C GLN A 284 -11.92 3.30 24.57
N PRO A 285 -10.57 3.32 24.44
CA PRO A 285 -9.92 3.00 23.18
C PRO A 285 -10.24 1.57 22.76
N ILE A 286 -10.33 1.32 21.45
CA ILE A 286 -10.42 -0.04 20.90
C ILE A 286 -9.00 -0.62 20.76
N LEU A 287 -8.89 -1.87 20.31
CA LEU A 287 -7.61 -2.56 20.10
C LEU A 287 -6.77 -2.82 21.37
N GLN A 288 -7.39 -2.78 22.55
CA GLN A 288 -6.69 -2.90 23.83
C GLN A 288 -6.05 -4.28 24.02
N LYS A 289 -6.64 -5.35 23.49
CA LYS A 289 -6.08 -6.71 23.62
C LYS A 289 -4.76 -6.79 22.85
N SER A 290 -4.74 -6.27 21.63
CA SER A 290 -3.55 -6.20 20.78
C SER A 290 -2.46 -5.35 21.40
N VAL A 291 -2.81 -4.17 21.93
CA VAL A 291 -1.84 -3.30 22.63
C VAL A 291 -1.24 -4.01 23.85
N ALA A 292 -2.06 -4.67 24.67
CA ALA A 292 -1.58 -5.42 25.83
C ALA A 292 -0.68 -6.61 25.44
N ALA A 293 -1.07 -7.36 24.40
CA ALA A 293 -0.28 -8.44 23.83
C ALA A 293 1.07 -7.94 23.31
N GLY A 294 1.07 -6.84 22.55
CA GLY A 294 2.27 -6.19 22.04
C GLY A 294 3.23 -5.76 23.14
N LEU A 295 2.71 -5.09 24.19
CA LEU A 295 3.51 -4.67 25.33
C LEU A 295 4.21 -5.86 26.03
N LYS A 296 3.50 -6.99 26.16
CA LYS A 296 4.01 -8.22 26.77
C LYS A 296 5.05 -8.93 25.88
N ALA A 297 4.86 -8.91 24.57
CA ALA A 297 5.74 -9.58 23.60
C ALA A 297 6.92 -8.70 23.13
N GLY A 298 6.92 -7.39 23.42
CA GLY A 298 7.90 -6.44 22.90
C GLY A 298 7.64 -6.01 21.45
N VAL A 299 6.38 -6.11 21.01
CA VAL A 299 5.90 -5.68 19.69
C VAL A 299 5.19 -4.33 19.83
N HIS A 300 5.55 -3.36 19.01
CA HIS A 300 4.86 -2.07 18.97
C HIS A 300 3.51 -2.21 18.26
N VAL A 301 2.41 -1.94 18.95
CA VAL A 301 1.08 -1.93 18.34
C VAL A 301 0.61 -0.49 18.24
N CYS A 302 0.75 0.08 17.04
CA CYS A 302 0.58 1.49 16.79
C CYS A 302 -0.89 1.84 16.46
N THR A 303 -1.57 2.43 17.43
CA THR A 303 -2.93 2.97 17.32
C THR A 303 -2.90 4.50 17.35
N LEU A 304 -4.04 5.17 17.22
CA LEU A 304 -4.19 6.61 17.35
C LEU A 304 -3.72 7.12 18.72
N MET A 305 -4.01 6.35 19.78
CA MET A 305 -3.61 6.68 21.16
C MET A 305 -2.29 6.03 21.59
N ASN A 306 -1.82 4.97 20.91
CA ASN A 306 -0.53 4.35 21.18
C ASN A 306 0.40 4.49 19.97
N ARG A 307 1.20 5.56 19.89
CA ARG A 307 1.92 5.93 18.66
C ARG A 307 3.41 5.59 18.62
N ASP A 308 3.98 5.09 19.72
CA ASP A 308 5.39 4.72 19.72
C ASP A 308 5.61 3.45 18.90
N ASP A 309 6.37 3.59 17.82
CA ASP A 309 6.67 2.54 16.88
C ASP A 309 8.14 2.12 16.91
N GLY A 310 8.93 2.62 17.87
CA GLY A 310 10.36 2.35 17.96
C GLY A 310 11.19 2.90 16.80
N GLY A 311 10.62 3.78 15.98
CA GLY A 311 11.24 4.32 14.76
C GLY A 311 11.13 3.42 13.54
N ASN A 312 10.31 2.37 13.59
CA ASN A 312 10.14 1.43 12.48
C ASN A 312 9.54 2.09 11.21
N TRP A 313 8.83 3.21 11.34
CA TRP A 313 8.24 3.96 10.22
C TRP A 313 9.29 4.37 9.18
N LYS A 314 10.55 4.55 9.59
CA LYS A 314 11.67 4.91 8.70
C LYS A 314 11.97 3.86 7.63
N SER A 315 11.46 2.64 7.79
CA SER A 315 11.61 1.56 6.83
C SER A 315 10.66 1.67 5.64
N PHE A 316 9.61 2.49 5.73
CA PHE A 316 8.66 2.73 4.66
C PHE A 316 9.25 3.67 3.61
N PRO A 317 9.23 3.31 2.31
CA PRO A 317 9.60 4.21 1.23
C PRO A 317 8.54 5.30 1.08
N ALA A 318 8.95 6.56 1.21
CA ALA A 318 8.07 7.70 1.00
C ALA A 318 8.00 8.11 -0.48
N LYS A 319 6.89 8.72 -0.88
CA LYS A 319 6.82 9.48 -2.13
C LYS A 319 7.84 10.63 -2.06
N PRO A 320 8.71 10.79 -3.09
CA PRO A 320 9.63 11.91 -3.16
C PRO A 320 8.90 13.26 -3.14
N ASP A 321 9.41 14.21 -2.36
CA ASP A 321 8.86 15.56 -2.25
C ASP A 321 9.91 16.65 -2.59
N GLY A 322 9.54 17.91 -2.40
CA GLY A 322 10.42 19.05 -2.68
C GLY A 322 11.71 19.10 -1.84
N PHE A 323 11.74 18.42 -0.69
CA PHE A 323 12.91 18.36 0.19
C PHE A 323 13.96 17.35 -0.30
N ASP A 324 13.54 16.31 -1.03
CA ASP A 324 14.45 15.31 -1.61
C ASP A 324 15.23 15.83 -2.83
N LEU A 325 14.74 16.89 -3.45
CA LEU A 325 15.35 17.47 -4.64
C LEU A 325 16.59 18.29 -4.27
N LYS A 326 17.78 17.76 -4.55
CA LYS A 326 19.08 18.43 -4.32
C LYS A 326 19.19 19.85 -4.89
N THR A 327 18.44 20.14 -5.94
CA THR A 327 18.43 21.44 -6.63
C THR A 327 17.14 22.22 -6.38
N GLY A 328 16.26 21.71 -5.52
CA GLY A 328 14.98 22.32 -5.18
C GLY A 328 15.11 23.47 -4.18
N PRO A 329 14.12 24.37 -4.12
CA PRO A 329 14.13 25.51 -3.20
C PRO A 329 14.05 25.08 -1.72
N CYS A 330 13.56 23.86 -1.46
CA CYS A 330 13.39 23.28 -0.13
C CYS A 330 14.44 22.21 0.18
N TYR A 331 15.53 22.11 -0.59
CA TYR A 331 16.53 21.06 -0.37
C TYR A 331 17.06 21.08 1.07
N GLY A 332 17.00 19.93 1.74
CA GLY A 332 17.58 19.75 3.07
C GLY A 332 16.59 19.22 4.09
N GLU A 333 16.60 19.81 5.29
CA GLU A 333 15.86 19.29 6.43
C GLU A 333 14.37 19.62 6.34
N ARG A 334 13.54 18.58 6.46
CA ARG A 334 12.10 18.71 6.64
C ARG A 334 11.79 19.34 8.00
N PRO A 335 10.66 20.06 8.15
CA PRO A 335 10.20 20.52 9.46
C PRO A 335 10.06 19.35 10.44
N ALA A 336 10.45 19.56 11.71
CA ALA A 336 10.40 18.51 12.72
C ALA A 336 8.98 17.99 13.02
N SER A 337 7.95 18.83 12.75
CA SER A 337 6.54 18.46 12.88
C SER A 337 6.00 17.62 11.72
N TRP A 338 6.82 17.36 10.70
CA TRP A 338 6.42 16.53 9.57
C TRP A 338 6.73 15.07 9.83
N ARG A 339 5.77 14.19 9.54
CA ARG A 339 5.96 12.74 9.55
C ARG A 339 5.46 12.14 8.25
N LEU A 340 5.93 10.92 7.97
CA LEU A 340 5.42 10.13 6.86
C LEU A 340 4.02 9.65 7.24
N ASN A 341 3.02 10.01 6.43
CA ASN A 341 1.70 9.41 6.52
C ASN A 341 1.77 8.01 5.90
N LEU A 342 1.53 6.96 6.71
CA LEU A 342 1.62 5.57 6.27
C LEU A 342 0.44 5.12 5.39
N GLN A 343 -0.68 5.85 5.40
CA GLN A 343 -1.81 5.61 4.50
C GLN A 343 -1.48 6.15 3.10
N SER A 344 -0.98 7.38 2.99
CA SER A 344 -0.78 8.04 1.69
C SER A 344 0.64 7.95 1.14
N GLY A 345 1.62 7.59 1.97
CA GLY A 345 3.04 7.59 1.62
C GLY A 345 3.64 8.98 1.46
N GLU A 346 2.91 10.04 1.84
CA GLU A 346 3.34 11.43 1.70
C GLU A 346 3.86 12.00 3.03
N TRP A 347 4.82 12.90 2.92
CA TRP A 347 5.24 13.71 4.06
C TRP A 347 4.27 14.86 4.28
N GLY A 348 3.90 15.08 5.54
CA GLY A 348 3.07 16.20 5.90
C GLY A 348 3.09 16.50 7.39
N PRO A 349 2.46 17.62 7.81
CA PRO A 349 2.27 17.93 9.22
C PRO A 349 1.56 16.78 9.94
N ASP A 350 2.04 16.45 11.13
CA ASP A 350 1.40 15.52 12.05
C ASP A 350 1.03 16.28 13.33
N CYS A 351 -0.23 16.17 13.77
CA CYS A 351 -0.66 16.72 15.06
C CYS A 351 -0.13 15.91 16.25
N GLU A 352 0.51 14.77 15.98
CA GLU A 352 1.04 13.82 16.95
C GLU A 352 -0.05 13.28 17.90
N GLY A 353 -1.29 13.24 17.41
CA GLY A 353 -2.47 12.86 18.17
C GLY A 353 -2.80 13.87 19.27
N CYS A 354 -2.84 15.16 18.96
CA CYS A 354 -2.88 16.23 19.96
C CYS A 354 -4.06 16.16 20.95
N GLY A 355 -5.16 15.49 20.58
CA GLY A 355 -6.36 15.41 21.42
C GLY A 355 -7.15 16.72 21.50
N GLU A 356 -6.81 17.69 20.65
CA GLU A 356 -7.40 19.04 20.62
C GLU A 356 -7.83 19.47 19.21
N CYS A 357 -7.29 18.83 18.16
CA CYS A 357 -7.67 19.13 16.78
C CYS A 357 -8.95 18.38 16.39
N MET A 358 -9.61 18.87 15.34
CA MET A 358 -10.83 18.23 14.81
C MET A 358 -10.59 16.75 14.48
N ASP A 359 -9.46 16.41 13.86
CA ASP A 359 -9.16 15.02 13.49
C ASP A 359 -9.03 14.08 14.70
N SER A 360 -8.45 14.57 15.81
CA SER A 360 -8.37 13.77 17.05
C SER A 360 -9.74 13.63 17.71
N LEU A 361 -10.51 14.73 17.73
CA LEU A 361 -11.81 14.78 18.39
C LEU A 361 -12.95 14.13 17.58
N ALA A 362 -12.71 13.87 16.29
CA ALA A 362 -13.61 13.11 15.43
C ALA A 362 -13.62 11.60 15.75
N VAL A 363 -12.67 11.12 16.55
CA VAL A 363 -12.55 9.69 16.88
C VAL A 363 -12.77 9.44 18.37
N TYR A 364 -12.19 10.28 19.24
CA TYR A 364 -12.31 10.12 20.69
C TYR A 364 -12.55 11.44 21.40
N PRO A 365 -13.33 11.44 22.49
CA PRO A 365 -13.53 12.65 23.29
C PRO A 365 -12.22 13.12 23.93
N ALA A 366 -12.12 14.44 24.17
CA ALA A 366 -10.91 15.08 24.69
C ALA A 366 -10.45 14.49 26.04
N GLU A 367 -11.39 14.05 26.86
CA GLU A 367 -11.17 13.41 28.15
C GLU A 367 -10.36 12.12 28.01
N LEU A 368 -10.65 11.32 26.98
CA LEU A 368 -9.99 10.06 26.73
C LEU A 368 -8.55 10.29 26.25
N TRP A 369 -8.36 11.24 25.32
CA TRP A 369 -7.02 11.66 24.89
C TRP A 369 -6.15 12.13 26.05
N LYS A 370 -6.72 12.89 26.99
CA LYS A 370 -5.99 13.34 28.20
C LYS A 370 -5.62 12.18 29.11
N HIS A 371 -6.48 11.17 29.23
CA HIS A 371 -6.25 10.02 30.10
C HIS A 371 -5.12 9.11 29.60
N TYR A 372 -5.04 8.89 28.28
CA TYR A 372 -4.08 7.95 27.67
C TYR A 372 -2.76 8.60 27.22
N ARG A 373 -2.65 9.94 27.25
CA ARG A 373 -1.39 10.67 26.98
C ARG A 373 -0.49 10.94 28.19
N SER A 374 -1.02 10.79 29.41
CA SER A 374 -0.30 11.02 30.67
C SER A 374 0.51 9.80 31.08
#